data_AF-A0A9L0IKA7-F1
#
_entry.id   AF-A0A9L0IKA7-F1
#
_cell.length_a   1.000
_cell.length_b   1.000
_cell.length_c   1.000
_cell.angle_alpha   90.00
_cell.angle_beta   90.00
_cell.angle_gamma   90.00
#
_symmetry.space_group_name_H-M   'P 1'
#
loop_
_entity.id
_entity.type
_entity.pdbx_description
1 polymer ?
#
loop_
_entity_poly.entity_id
_entity_poly.type
_entity_poly.pdbx_seq_one_letter_code
_entity_poly.pdbx_strand_id
1 'polypeptide(L)'
;MLPRGLSGEAERDPSQPCSRIPTPPDWRPSAGIQAAPFRRQPEVLATRGKGASGVSAWSPGLTMAASLAGKEIVFVTGNAKKLEEVIQILGDKLPCTLVAQKIDLPEYQGEPDEISTQKCREAARQVQGPVLVEDTCLCFNALGGLPGPYIKWFLEKLKPEGLHQLLAGFEDKSAYALCTFALSTGDPSQPVRLFRGRTSGRIVVPRGCRDFGWDPCFQPDGYEQTYAEMPKAEKNTISHRFRALLELQKYFGSLTPPGASDDGQGSGEG
;
A
#
# COMPACT_ATOMS: atom_id res chain seq x y z
N MET A 1 48.71 -15.74 -34.59
CA MET A 1 48.32 -17.17 -34.61
C MET A 1 47.25 -17.39 -33.55
N LEU A 2 46.01 -17.61 -33.98
CA LEU A 2 44.88 -18.04 -33.14
C LEU A 2 44.79 -19.57 -33.17
N PRO A 3 44.25 -20.24 -32.14
CA PRO A 3 43.56 -21.50 -32.33
C PRO A 3 42.04 -21.30 -32.39
N ARG A 4 41.47 -21.94 -33.41
CA ARG A 4 40.04 -22.23 -33.68
C ARG A 4 39.49 -23.06 -32.51
N GLY A 5 38.30 -22.83 -31.95
CA GLY A 5 36.99 -23.00 -32.56
C GLY A 5 36.40 -24.36 -32.16
N LEU A 6 35.40 -24.38 -31.28
CA LEU A 6 34.44 -25.49 -31.11
C LEU A 6 33.10 -24.93 -30.62
N SER A 7 32.21 -24.66 -31.58
CA SER A 7 30.77 -24.56 -31.41
C SER A 7 30.20 -25.98 -31.31
N GLY A 8 29.58 -26.32 -30.18
CA GLY A 8 28.80 -27.54 -30.02
C GLY A 8 27.35 -27.19 -29.78
N GLU A 9 26.57 -27.03 -30.85
CA GLU A 9 25.12 -27.15 -30.78
C GLU A 9 24.77 -28.64 -30.71
N ALA A 10 24.11 -29.05 -29.64
CA ALA A 10 23.59 -30.41 -29.52
C ALA A 10 22.27 -30.51 -30.29
N GLU A 11 22.30 -31.12 -31.47
CA GLU A 11 21.11 -31.63 -32.16
C GLU A 11 20.37 -32.63 -31.26
N ARG A 12 19.08 -32.41 -31.02
CA ARG A 12 18.22 -33.39 -30.34
C ARG A 12 17.65 -34.36 -31.37
N ASP A 13 17.90 -35.64 -31.14
CA ASP A 13 17.35 -36.78 -31.87
C ASP A 13 15.80 -36.82 -31.72
N PRO A 14 15.03 -36.72 -32.82
CA PRO A 14 13.57 -36.72 -32.80
C PRO A 14 12.95 -38.12 -32.57
N SER A 15 13.76 -39.17 -32.37
CA SER A 15 13.28 -40.54 -32.15
C SER A 15 13.25 -41.00 -30.68
N GLN A 16 13.66 -40.15 -29.71
CA GLN A 16 13.58 -40.50 -28.30
C GLN A 16 12.18 -40.24 -27.69
N PRO A 17 11.53 -41.25 -27.08
CA PRO A 17 10.28 -41.03 -26.36
C PRO A 17 10.52 -40.20 -25.08
N CYS A 18 9.67 -39.21 -24.87
CA CYS A 18 9.70 -38.30 -23.72
C CYS A 18 9.60 -39.10 -22.41
N SER A 19 10.67 -39.09 -21.60
CA SER A 19 10.68 -39.74 -20.29
C SER A 19 9.58 -39.15 -19.40
N ARG A 20 8.68 -40.01 -18.91
CA ARG A 20 7.55 -39.65 -18.05
C ARG A 20 8.04 -38.88 -16.81
N ILE A 21 7.45 -37.71 -16.59
CA ILE A 21 7.56 -36.96 -15.33
C ILE A 21 6.97 -37.86 -14.22
N PRO A 22 7.67 -38.07 -13.09
CA PRO A 22 7.12 -38.84 -11.98
C PRO A 22 5.92 -38.11 -11.38
N THR A 23 4.81 -38.83 -11.20
CA THR A 23 3.64 -38.36 -10.45
C THR A 23 4.01 -38.18 -8.97
N PRO A 24 3.56 -37.11 -8.30
CA PRO A 24 3.77 -36.95 -6.87
C PRO A 24 3.06 -38.06 -6.08
N PRO A 25 3.56 -38.45 -4.90
CA PRO A 25 2.94 -39.50 -4.09
C PRO A 25 1.58 -39.06 -3.54
N ASP A 26 0.66 -40.03 -3.45
CA ASP A 26 -0.68 -39.89 -2.91
C ASP A 26 -0.66 -39.28 -1.50
N TRP A 27 -1.25 -38.09 -1.36
CA TRP A 27 -1.52 -37.48 -0.06
C TRP A 27 -2.70 -38.19 0.61
N ARG A 28 -2.45 -38.92 1.71
CA ARG A 28 -3.50 -39.39 2.63
C ARG A 28 -3.55 -38.48 3.86
N PRO A 29 -4.73 -38.04 4.31
CA PRO A 29 -4.85 -37.31 5.56
C PRO A 29 -4.66 -38.29 6.73
N SER A 30 -3.61 -38.07 7.54
CA SER A 30 -3.43 -38.73 8.82
C SER A 30 -4.42 -38.18 9.86
N ALA A 31 -4.97 -39.10 10.65
CA ALA A 31 -6.04 -38.89 11.62
C ALA A 31 -5.67 -37.92 12.75
N GLY A 32 -6.68 -37.14 13.18
CA GLY A 32 -6.97 -36.80 14.57
C GLY A 32 -5.94 -36.01 15.36
N ILE A 33 -6.01 -34.67 15.29
CA ILE A 33 -5.47 -33.79 16.34
C ILE A 33 -6.61 -33.50 17.32
N GLN A 34 -6.53 -34.06 18.52
CA GLN A 34 -7.38 -33.66 19.64
C GLN A 34 -6.99 -32.25 20.10
N ALA A 35 -7.98 -31.37 20.22
CA ALA A 35 -7.79 -30.04 20.79
C ALA A 35 -7.40 -30.14 22.27
N ALA A 36 -6.29 -29.52 22.65
CA ALA A 36 -5.91 -29.34 24.04
C ALA A 36 -6.82 -28.27 24.70
N PRO A 37 -7.23 -28.45 25.97
CA PRO A 37 -8.13 -27.51 26.63
C PRO A 37 -7.45 -26.17 26.91
N PHE A 38 -8.23 -25.10 26.67
CA PHE A 38 -7.91 -23.71 26.90
C PHE A 38 -7.57 -23.44 28.38
N ARG A 39 -6.30 -23.15 28.68
CA ARG A 39 -5.88 -22.64 30.01
C ARG A 39 -6.29 -21.18 30.14
N ARG A 40 -7.17 -20.88 31.11
CA ARG A 40 -7.45 -19.50 31.55
C ARG A 40 -6.18 -18.91 32.18
N GLN A 41 -5.81 -17.70 31.77
CA GLN A 41 -4.80 -16.90 32.47
C GLN A 41 -5.41 -16.31 33.76
N PRO A 42 -4.61 -16.13 34.83
CA PRO A 42 -5.09 -15.50 36.06
C PRO A 42 -5.28 -13.99 35.87
N GLU A 43 -6.35 -13.46 36.45
CA GLU A 43 -6.63 -12.03 36.55
C GLU A 43 -5.53 -11.32 37.34
N VAL A 44 -4.92 -10.29 36.74
CA VAL A 44 -3.95 -9.43 37.41
C VAL A 44 -4.71 -8.28 38.06
N LEU A 45 -4.73 -8.29 39.40
CA LEU A 45 -5.31 -7.25 40.25
C LEU A 45 -4.44 -5.97 40.16
N ALA A 46 -4.96 -4.91 39.55
CA ALA A 46 -4.28 -3.62 39.48
C ALA A 46 -4.37 -2.88 40.84
N THR A 47 -3.23 -2.70 41.50
CA THR A 47 -3.10 -1.84 42.67
C THR A 47 -2.99 -0.37 42.24
N ARG A 48 -3.80 0.50 42.87
CA ARG A 48 -3.81 1.96 42.70
C ARG A 48 -2.52 2.58 43.26
N GLY A 49 -1.65 3.08 42.38
CA GLY A 49 -0.58 4.02 42.73
C GLY A 49 -0.98 5.46 42.40
N LYS A 50 -0.94 6.35 43.40
CA LYS A 50 -1.03 7.81 43.22
C LYS A 50 0.35 8.36 42.83
N GLY A 51 0.40 9.23 41.83
CA GLY A 51 1.59 10.02 41.51
C GLY A 51 1.32 10.99 40.35
N ALA A 52 1.33 12.29 40.65
CA ALA A 52 1.29 13.42 39.71
C ALA A 52 2.52 13.40 38.77
N SER A 53 2.62 14.07 37.63
CA SER A 53 2.02 15.28 37.07
C SER A 53 2.48 15.39 35.61
N GLY A 54 1.63 15.92 34.71
CA GLY A 54 2.05 16.34 33.36
C GLY A 54 1.35 15.64 32.20
N VAL A 55 0.03 15.49 32.25
CA VAL A 55 -0.77 15.11 31.07
C VAL A 55 -1.35 16.37 30.47
N SER A 56 -0.93 16.71 29.26
CA SER A 56 -1.62 17.67 28.40
C SER A 56 -3.08 17.24 28.30
N ALA A 57 -3.98 18.12 28.74
CA ALA A 57 -5.40 17.87 28.79
C ALA A 57 -5.92 17.48 27.39
N TRP A 58 -6.31 16.22 27.24
CA TRP A 58 -7.03 15.77 26.06
C TRP A 58 -8.44 16.38 26.14
N SER A 59 -8.79 17.26 25.20
CA SER A 59 -10.15 17.80 25.08
C SER A 59 -11.05 16.73 24.45
N PRO A 60 -12.01 16.15 25.19
CA PRO A 60 -12.93 15.17 24.63
C PRO A 60 -13.88 15.87 23.66
N GLY A 61 -13.55 15.87 22.37
CA GLY A 61 -14.34 16.54 21.34
C GLY A 61 -13.59 16.86 20.05
N LEU A 62 -12.26 16.82 20.06
CA LEU A 62 -11.47 17.07 18.85
C LEU A 62 -11.42 15.81 17.98
N THR A 63 -11.84 15.91 16.72
CA THR A 63 -11.72 14.80 15.77
C THR A 63 -10.25 14.43 15.55
N MET A 64 -9.96 13.17 15.22
CA MET A 64 -8.59 12.71 14.95
C MET A 64 -7.90 13.57 13.86
N ALA A 65 -8.63 14.04 12.84
CA ALA A 65 -8.10 14.96 11.85
C ALA A 65 -7.67 16.30 12.48
N ALA A 66 -8.49 16.87 13.38
CA ALA A 66 -8.23 18.18 13.97
C ALA A 66 -7.10 18.14 14.99
N SER A 67 -6.89 16.99 15.66
CA SER A 67 -5.74 16.80 16.56
C SER A 67 -4.40 16.70 15.83
N LEU A 68 -4.42 16.55 14.49
CA LEU A 68 -3.25 16.48 13.61
C LEU A 68 -2.99 17.80 12.86
N ALA A 69 -3.88 18.78 12.93
CA ALA A 69 -3.66 20.08 12.32
C ALA A 69 -2.44 20.79 12.94
N GLY A 70 -1.59 21.35 12.09
CA GLY A 70 -0.34 22.02 12.49
C GLY A 70 0.78 21.08 12.98
N LYS A 71 0.57 19.76 12.93
CA LYS A 71 1.57 18.76 13.37
C LYS A 71 2.36 18.19 12.21
N GLU A 72 3.52 17.65 12.56
CA GLU A 72 4.26 16.74 11.68
C GLU A 72 3.63 15.35 11.70
N ILE A 73 3.48 14.76 10.51
CA ILE A 73 3.09 13.37 10.31
C ILE A 73 4.22 12.69 9.57
N VAL A 74 4.76 11.63 10.17
CA VAL A 74 5.82 10.85 9.55
C VAL A 74 5.23 10.02 8.42
N PHE A 75 5.63 10.31 7.18
CA PHE A 75 5.30 9.46 6.03
C PHE A 75 6.35 8.37 5.88
N VAL A 76 5.98 7.15 6.21
CA VAL A 76 6.91 6.00 6.13
C VAL A 76 6.98 5.50 4.70
N THR A 77 8.10 5.79 4.05
CA THR A 77 8.40 5.29 2.72
C THR A 77 9.90 5.10 2.53
N GLY A 78 10.28 3.98 1.91
CA GLY A 78 11.62 3.78 1.38
C GLY A 78 11.74 4.09 -0.11
N ASN A 79 10.64 4.51 -0.76
CA ASN A 79 10.57 4.70 -2.21
C ASN A 79 10.44 6.20 -2.54
N ALA A 80 11.55 6.78 -3.02
CA ALA A 80 11.63 8.19 -3.39
C ALA A 80 10.59 8.60 -4.45
N LYS A 81 10.24 7.71 -5.40
CA LYS A 81 9.24 8.00 -6.43
C LYS A 81 7.83 8.06 -5.86
N LYS A 82 7.51 7.23 -4.85
CA LYS A 82 6.23 7.32 -4.12
C LYS A 82 6.11 8.67 -3.42
N LEU A 83 7.18 9.09 -2.74
CA LEU A 83 7.22 10.39 -2.08
C LEU A 83 7.00 11.53 -3.06
N GLU A 84 7.67 11.49 -4.21
CA GLU A 84 7.51 12.51 -5.25
C GLU A 84 6.06 12.60 -5.75
N GLU A 85 5.40 11.46 -5.99
CA GLU A 85 3.99 11.44 -6.39
C GLU A 85 3.07 11.98 -5.28
N VAL A 86 3.30 11.61 -4.02
CA VAL A 86 2.52 12.11 -2.88
C VAL A 86 2.63 13.63 -2.76
N ILE A 87 3.85 14.17 -2.85
CA ILE A 87 4.10 15.61 -2.81
C ILE A 87 3.43 16.32 -3.98
N GLN A 88 3.55 15.78 -5.20
CA GLN A 88 2.94 16.37 -6.39
C GLN A 88 1.40 16.39 -6.34
N ILE A 89 0.79 15.38 -5.74
CA ILE A 89 -0.67 15.26 -5.63
C ILE A 89 -1.22 16.14 -4.51
N LEU A 90 -0.61 16.05 -3.32
CA LEU A 90 -1.09 16.75 -2.13
C LEU A 90 -0.74 18.24 -2.15
N GLY A 91 0.45 18.62 -2.63
CA GLY A 91 0.96 19.99 -2.50
C GLY A 91 0.80 20.53 -1.07
N ASP A 92 0.38 21.79 -0.95
CA ASP A 92 0.13 22.46 0.35
C ASP A 92 -1.32 22.29 0.85
N LYS A 93 -2.04 21.27 0.38
CA LYS A 93 -3.49 21.14 0.63
C LYS A 93 -3.85 20.44 1.95
N LEU A 94 -2.85 19.96 2.70
CA LEU A 94 -3.09 19.36 4.01
C LEU A 94 -2.80 20.37 5.12
N PRO A 95 -3.60 20.41 6.19
CA PRO A 95 -3.36 21.26 7.36
C PRO A 95 -2.24 20.69 8.25
N CYS A 96 -1.34 19.86 7.73
CA CYS A 96 -0.27 19.17 8.45
C CYS A 96 0.97 19.02 7.58
N THR A 97 2.12 18.80 8.21
CA THR A 97 3.41 18.69 7.53
C THR A 97 3.80 17.22 7.38
N LEU A 98 3.96 16.74 6.16
CA LEU A 98 4.46 15.38 5.92
C LEU A 98 5.99 15.35 5.97
N VAL A 99 6.54 14.54 6.88
CA VAL A 99 8.00 14.33 6.99
C VAL A 99 8.32 12.91 6.54
N ALA A 100 9.06 12.77 5.45
CA ALA A 100 9.45 11.45 4.95
C ALA A 100 10.51 10.82 5.87
N GLN A 101 10.25 9.59 6.33
CA GLN A 101 11.22 8.83 7.11
C GLN A 101 11.25 7.38 6.63
N LYS A 102 12.45 6.84 6.45
CA LYS A 102 12.63 5.41 6.20
C LYS A 102 12.63 4.68 7.54
N ILE A 103 11.63 3.83 7.74
CA ILE A 103 11.49 2.97 8.91
C ILE A 103 11.41 1.53 8.41
N ASP A 104 12.13 0.62 9.09
CA ASP A 104 12.06 -0.79 8.79
C ASP A 104 10.79 -1.38 9.41
N LEU A 105 9.87 -1.82 8.54
CA LEU A 105 8.58 -2.37 8.93
C LEU A 105 8.44 -3.77 8.32
N PRO A 106 7.87 -4.73 9.07
CA PRO A 106 7.57 -6.04 8.53
C PRO A 106 6.61 -5.95 7.34
N GLU A 107 6.82 -6.79 6.33
CA GLU A 107 5.86 -7.00 5.24
C GLU A 107 4.92 -8.15 5.66
N TYR A 108 3.76 -7.79 6.19
CA TYR A 108 2.76 -8.74 6.68
C TYR A 108 2.04 -9.48 5.54
N GLN A 109 1.46 -10.63 5.86
CA GLN A 109 0.56 -11.37 4.98
C GLN A 109 -0.89 -11.24 5.49
N GLY A 110 -1.85 -11.32 4.58
CA GLY A 110 -3.27 -11.16 4.90
C GLY A 110 -4.01 -10.35 3.84
N GLU A 111 -5.19 -9.87 4.20
CA GLU A 111 -5.96 -8.97 3.34
C GLU A 111 -5.35 -7.56 3.33
N PRO A 112 -5.53 -6.78 2.24
CA PRO A 112 -4.89 -5.46 2.09
C PRO A 112 -5.12 -4.50 3.27
N ASP A 113 -6.32 -4.49 3.83
CA ASP A 113 -6.69 -3.62 4.95
C ASP A 113 -6.05 -4.04 6.27
N GLU A 114 -5.94 -5.36 6.50
CA GLU A 114 -5.32 -5.93 7.68
C GLU A 114 -3.82 -5.66 7.68
N ILE A 115 -3.17 -5.87 6.53
CA ILE A 115 -1.75 -5.55 6.32
C ILE A 115 -1.50 -4.06 6.59
N SER A 116 -2.28 -3.18 5.94
CA SER A 116 -2.13 -1.73 6.09
C SER A 116 -2.31 -1.29 7.55
N THR A 117 -3.28 -1.89 8.25
CA THR A 117 -3.56 -1.60 9.67
C THR A 117 -2.42 -2.07 10.58
N GLN A 118 -1.93 -3.30 10.40
CA GLN A 118 -0.84 -3.85 11.20
C GLN A 118 0.46 -3.06 10.97
N LYS A 119 0.78 -2.75 9.71
CA LYS A 119 1.92 -1.92 9.33
C LYS A 119 1.86 -0.53 9.95
N CYS A 120 0.70 0.12 9.90
CA CYS A 120 0.51 1.45 10.49
C CYS A 120 0.67 1.42 12.02
N ARG A 121 0.15 0.40 12.70
CA ARG A 121 0.32 0.23 14.16
C ARG A 121 1.78 0.04 14.54
N GLU A 122 2.51 -0.80 13.80
CA GLU A 122 3.93 -1.02 14.05
C GLU A 122 4.75 0.26 13.77
N ALA A 123 4.42 0.99 12.70
CA ALA A 123 5.01 2.29 12.43
C ALA A 123 4.77 3.29 13.56
N ALA A 124 3.53 3.38 14.05
CA ALA A 124 3.16 4.26 15.16
C ALA A 124 3.91 3.88 16.46
N ARG A 125 4.11 2.59 16.71
CA ARG A 125 4.89 2.09 17.85
C ARG A 125 6.36 2.51 17.79
N GLN A 126 6.97 2.49 16.60
CA GLN A 126 8.36 2.90 16.41
C GLN A 126 8.54 4.42 16.43
N VAL A 127 7.63 5.16 15.78
CA VAL A 127 7.66 6.64 15.72
C VAL A 127 7.24 7.28 17.03
N GLN A 128 6.36 6.63 17.81
CA GLN A 128 5.72 7.19 19.01
C GLN A 128 4.98 8.51 18.72
N GLY A 129 4.33 8.60 17.57
CA GLY A 129 3.64 9.81 17.12
C GLY A 129 2.83 9.60 15.83
N PRO A 130 2.32 10.69 15.25
CA PRO A 130 1.54 10.64 14.03
C PRO A 130 2.31 10.03 12.86
N VAL A 131 1.68 9.06 12.20
CA VAL A 131 2.30 8.33 11.11
C VAL A 131 1.31 8.04 10.00
N LEU A 132 1.81 8.10 8.77
CA LEU A 132 1.13 7.74 7.55
C LEU A 132 1.96 6.65 6.85
N VAL A 133 1.35 5.52 6.53
CA VAL A 133 1.96 4.45 5.72
C VAL A 133 1.17 4.25 4.44
N GLU A 134 1.82 3.75 3.39
CA GLU A 134 1.21 3.46 2.09
C GLU A 134 1.52 2.03 1.65
N ASP A 135 0.46 1.27 1.31
CA ASP A 135 0.56 -0.01 0.65
C ASP A 135 -0.11 0.02 -0.73
N THR A 136 0.49 -0.70 -1.69
CA THR A 136 0.02 -0.76 -3.07
C THR A 136 -0.16 -2.21 -3.48
N CYS A 137 -1.35 -2.54 -3.98
CA CYS A 137 -1.68 -3.85 -4.52
C CYS A 137 -1.94 -3.75 -6.02
N LEU A 138 -1.62 -4.82 -6.75
CA LEU A 138 -2.12 -5.05 -8.11
C LEU A 138 -2.88 -6.37 -8.11
N CYS A 139 -4.18 -6.29 -8.34
CA CYS A 139 -5.11 -7.39 -8.09
C CYS A 139 -5.70 -7.89 -9.40
N PHE A 140 -5.47 -9.15 -9.76
CA PHE A 140 -6.03 -9.75 -10.98
C PHE A 140 -7.35 -10.43 -10.61
N ASN A 141 -8.45 -10.08 -11.31
CA ASN A 141 -9.77 -10.60 -10.96
C ASN A 141 -9.85 -12.12 -11.18
N ALA A 142 -9.24 -12.62 -12.25
CA ALA A 142 -9.11 -14.05 -12.56
C ALA A 142 -8.40 -14.87 -11.47
N LEU A 143 -7.55 -14.25 -10.64
CA LEU A 143 -6.83 -14.90 -9.55
C LEU A 143 -7.43 -14.55 -8.17
N GLY A 144 -8.70 -14.13 -8.12
CA GLY A 144 -9.36 -13.75 -6.88
C GLY A 144 -8.72 -12.54 -6.18
N GLY A 145 -8.03 -11.68 -6.94
CA GLY A 145 -7.34 -10.50 -6.43
C GLY A 145 -5.83 -10.69 -6.17
N LEU A 146 -5.28 -11.89 -6.37
CA LEU A 146 -3.82 -12.09 -6.36
C LEU A 146 -3.17 -11.49 -7.64
N PRO A 147 -1.87 -11.12 -7.60
CA PRO A 147 -0.94 -11.21 -6.46
C PRO A 147 -1.24 -10.21 -5.33
N GLY A 148 -2.05 -9.18 -5.58
CA GLY A 148 -2.55 -8.27 -4.55
C GLY A 148 -1.43 -7.62 -3.75
N PRO A 149 -1.40 -7.75 -2.41
CA PRO A 149 -0.35 -7.18 -1.57
C PRO A 149 1.04 -7.78 -1.83
N TYR A 150 1.12 -8.93 -2.50
CA TYR A 150 2.37 -9.63 -2.79
C TYR A 150 3.03 -9.18 -4.10
N ILE A 151 2.46 -8.19 -4.79
CA ILE A 151 2.90 -7.74 -6.12
C ILE A 151 4.41 -7.43 -6.21
N LYS A 152 5.02 -6.92 -5.14
CA LYS A 152 6.48 -6.64 -5.08
C LYS A 152 7.30 -7.88 -5.45
N TRP A 153 7.00 -9.02 -4.85
CA TRP A 153 7.72 -10.27 -5.04
C TRP A 153 7.45 -10.88 -6.42
N PHE A 154 6.19 -10.84 -6.86
CA PHE A 154 5.81 -11.30 -8.19
C PHE A 154 6.51 -10.49 -9.27
N LEU A 155 6.49 -9.16 -9.17
CA LEU A 155 7.18 -8.28 -10.10
C LEU A 155 8.70 -8.51 -10.11
N GLU A 156 9.31 -8.70 -8.94
CA GLU A 156 10.75 -8.96 -8.84
C GLU A 156 11.17 -10.21 -9.63
N LYS A 157 10.41 -11.29 -9.50
CA LYS A 157 10.73 -12.59 -10.14
C LYS A 157 10.27 -12.68 -11.58
N LEU A 158 9.06 -12.19 -11.87
CA LEU A 158 8.40 -12.40 -13.15
C LEU A 158 8.65 -11.26 -14.14
N LYS A 159 8.99 -10.06 -13.64
CA LYS A 159 8.99 -8.81 -14.42
C LYS A 159 7.58 -8.53 -15.01
N PRO A 160 7.34 -7.38 -15.65
CA PRO A 160 6.05 -7.10 -16.28
C PRO A 160 5.60 -8.18 -17.28
N GLU A 161 6.54 -8.82 -17.98
CA GLU A 161 6.28 -9.90 -18.94
C GLU A 161 5.62 -11.09 -18.26
N GLY A 162 6.23 -11.57 -17.18
CA GLY A 162 5.75 -12.74 -16.48
C GLY A 162 4.47 -12.45 -15.70
N LEU A 163 4.22 -11.20 -15.28
CA LEU A 163 2.91 -10.80 -14.72
C LEU A 163 1.78 -10.98 -15.74
N HIS A 164 1.99 -10.57 -17.00
CA HIS A 164 1.04 -10.83 -18.07
C HIS A 164 0.94 -12.32 -18.39
N GLN A 165 2.08 -13.02 -18.47
CA GLN A 165 2.11 -14.47 -18.76
C GLN A 165 1.43 -15.31 -17.67
N LEU A 166 1.42 -14.85 -16.41
CA LEU A 166 0.72 -15.51 -15.31
C LEU A 166 -0.78 -15.68 -15.58
N LEU A 167 -1.35 -14.80 -16.41
CA LEU A 167 -2.75 -14.85 -16.81
C LEU A 167 -2.99 -15.62 -18.12
N ALA A 168 -1.98 -16.24 -18.74
CA ALA A 168 -2.12 -16.86 -20.07
C ALA A 168 -3.28 -17.87 -20.16
N GLY A 169 -3.54 -18.65 -19.11
CA GLY A 169 -4.61 -19.64 -19.04
C GLY A 169 -6.01 -19.10 -18.68
N PHE A 170 -6.15 -17.79 -18.48
CA PHE A 170 -7.43 -17.16 -18.09
C PHE A 170 -7.92 -16.25 -19.21
N GLU A 171 -9.19 -16.34 -19.59
CA GLU A 171 -9.77 -15.40 -20.56
C GLU A 171 -9.88 -13.99 -19.96
N ASP A 172 -10.25 -13.90 -18.68
CA ASP A 172 -10.35 -12.65 -17.96
C ASP A 172 -8.96 -12.06 -17.68
N LYS A 173 -8.69 -10.89 -18.29
CA LYS A 173 -7.48 -10.09 -18.06
C LYS A 173 -7.75 -8.87 -17.18
N SER A 174 -8.97 -8.70 -16.67
CA SER A 174 -9.33 -7.55 -15.86
C SER A 174 -8.60 -7.58 -14.52
N ALA A 175 -8.22 -6.39 -14.09
CA ALA A 175 -7.46 -6.18 -12.87
C ALA A 175 -7.81 -4.82 -12.27
N TYR A 176 -7.31 -4.58 -11.06
CA TYR A 176 -7.34 -3.26 -10.48
C TYR A 176 -6.07 -2.98 -9.69
N ALA A 177 -5.60 -1.74 -9.78
CA ALA A 177 -4.60 -1.21 -8.89
C ALA A 177 -5.31 -0.64 -7.65
N LEU A 178 -4.80 -0.96 -6.46
CA LEU A 178 -5.31 -0.47 -5.18
C LEU A 178 -4.18 0.21 -4.40
N CYS A 179 -4.43 1.44 -3.94
CA CYS A 179 -3.61 2.14 -2.99
C CYS A 179 -4.37 2.25 -1.67
N THR A 180 -3.72 1.91 -0.56
CA THR A 180 -4.25 2.14 0.78
C THR A 180 -3.26 2.98 1.57
N PHE A 181 -3.70 4.17 1.98
CA PHE A 181 -3.02 4.96 3.01
C PHE A 181 -3.62 4.60 4.37
N ALA A 182 -2.76 4.40 5.37
CA ALA A 182 -3.17 4.15 6.74
C ALA A 182 -2.55 5.19 7.68
N LEU A 183 -3.42 5.88 8.41
CA LEU A 183 -3.08 6.99 9.30
C LEU A 183 -3.30 6.60 10.76
N SER A 184 -2.36 6.96 11.62
CA SER A 184 -2.47 6.89 13.07
C SER A 184 -1.98 8.20 13.69
N THR A 185 -2.55 8.59 14.83
CA THR A 185 -2.08 9.72 15.65
C THR A 185 -0.91 9.34 16.55
N GLY A 186 -0.57 8.05 16.65
CA GLY A 186 0.37 7.51 17.64
C GLY A 186 -0.30 7.09 18.96
N ASP A 187 -1.55 7.50 19.19
CA ASP A 187 -2.33 7.09 20.35
C ASP A 187 -2.89 5.67 20.17
N PRO A 188 -2.47 4.68 20.99
CA PRO A 188 -2.92 3.30 20.85
C PRO A 188 -4.41 3.10 21.13
N SER A 189 -5.09 4.07 21.77
CA SER A 189 -6.53 4.04 21.98
C SER A 189 -7.34 4.44 20.74
N GLN A 190 -6.70 5.09 19.76
CA GLN A 190 -7.35 5.53 18.53
C GLN A 190 -7.19 4.48 17.42
N PRO A 191 -8.25 4.19 16.65
CA PRO A 191 -8.16 3.25 15.55
C PRO A 191 -7.34 3.84 14.39
N VAL A 192 -6.61 2.98 13.69
CA VAL A 192 -6.00 3.33 12.40
C VAL A 192 -7.11 3.68 11.41
N ARG A 193 -6.93 4.76 10.66
CA ARG A 193 -7.86 5.17 9.61
C ARG A 193 -7.29 4.86 8.23
N LEU A 194 -8.09 4.19 7.41
CA LEU A 194 -7.69 3.73 6.07
C LEU A 194 -8.36 4.59 4.98
N PHE A 195 -7.56 5.02 4.01
CA PHE A 195 -7.99 5.77 2.82
C PHE A 195 -7.61 4.96 1.58
N ARG A 196 -8.59 4.64 0.75
CA ARG A 196 -8.41 3.73 -0.37
C ARG A 196 -8.69 4.42 -1.69
N GLY A 197 -7.90 4.05 -2.68
CA GLY A 197 -8.12 4.45 -4.06
C GLY A 197 -7.89 3.26 -4.97
N ARG A 198 -8.84 3.04 -5.88
CA ARG A 198 -8.82 1.93 -6.81
C ARG A 198 -8.92 2.45 -8.23
N THR A 199 -8.15 1.89 -9.15
CA THR A 199 -8.31 2.09 -10.60
C THR A 199 -8.47 0.74 -11.27
N SER A 200 -9.60 0.52 -11.93
CA SER A 200 -9.84 -0.67 -12.73
C SER A 200 -9.13 -0.57 -14.09
N GLY A 201 -8.80 -1.72 -14.65
CA GLY A 201 -8.10 -1.83 -15.91
C GLY A 201 -7.93 -3.29 -16.30
N ARG A 202 -6.93 -3.53 -17.14
CA ARG A 202 -6.57 -4.87 -17.62
C ARG A 202 -5.06 -5.06 -17.65
N ILE A 203 -4.65 -6.32 -17.52
CA ILE A 203 -3.26 -6.71 -17.70
C ILE A 203 -2.98 -6.97 -19.17
N VAL A 204 -1.93 -6.35 -19.69
CA VAL A 204 -1.58 -6.37 -21.10
C VAL A 204 -0.12 -6.75 -21.30
N VAL A 205 0.22 -7.13 -22.54
CA VAL A 205 1.62 -7.25 -22.96
C VAL A 205 2.34 -5.93 -22.63
N PRO A 206 3.48 -5.96 -21.94
CA PRO A 206 4.13 -4.74 -21.43
C PRO A 206 4.48 -3.72 -22.53
N ARG A 207 4.16 -2.44 -22.29
CA ARG A 207 4.53 -1.31 -23.15
C ARG A 207 4.97 -0.11 -22.33
N GLY A 208 5.74 0.80 -22.92
CA GLY A 208 6.28 1.98 -22.24
C GLY A 208 7.57 1.73 -21.46
N CYS A 209 8.00 2.72 -20.67
CA CYS A 209 9.27 2.68 -19.95
C CYS A 209 9.23 1.77 -18.72
N ARG A 210 10.29 1.00 -18.47
CA ARG A 210 10.38 0.00 -17.37
C ARG A 210 10.85 0.57 -16.04
N ASP A 211 10.99 1.89 -15.93
CA ASP A 211 11.56 2.55 -14.76
C ASP A 211 10.68 2.47 -13.52
N PHE A 212 9.41 2.10 -13.66
CA PHE A 212 8.46 2.12 -12.55
C PHE A 212 7.57 0.87 -12.49
N GLY A 213 7.95 -0.04 -11.60
CA GLY A 213 7.05 -1.06 -11.08
C GLY A 213 6.44 -1.95 -12.17
N TRP A 214 5.14 -2.18 -12.02
CA TRP A 214 4.30 -2.98 -12.92
C TRP A 214 3.49 -2.12 -13.90
N ASP A 215 3.72 -0.79 -13.92
CA ASP A 215 3.02 0.14 -14.81
C ASP A 215 3.03 -0.29 -16.29
N PRO A 216 4.13 -0.89 -16.83
CA PRO A 216 4.14 -1.32 -18.23
C PRO A 216 3.09 -2.36 -18.59
N CYS A 217 2.64 -3.19 -17.64
CA CYS A 217 1.66 -4.25 -17.91
C CYS A 217 0.24 -3.91 -17.45
N PHE A 218 -0.04 -2.68 -17.01
CA PHE A 218 -1.37 -2.27 -16.57
C PHE A 218 -1.92 -1.16 -17.46
N GLN A 219 -3.03 -1.44 -18.14
CA GLN A 219 -3.80 -0.47 -18.94
C GLN A 219 -5.08 -0.11 -18.18
N PRO A 220 -5.23 1.14 -17.69
CA PRO A 220 -6.43 1.57 -16.99
C PRO A 220 -7.64 1.62 -17.95
N ASP A 221 -8.83 1.38 -17.41
CA ASP A 221 -10.07 1.49 -18.20
C ASP A 221 -10.28 2.92 -18.73
N GLY A 222 -10.72 3.02 -19.98
CA GLY A 222 -10.92 4.30 -20.67
C GLY A 222 -9.68 4.83 -21.41
N TYR A 223 -8.56 4.11 -21.38
CA TYR A 223 -7.31 4.47 -22.04
C TYR A 223 -6.75 3.31 -22.86
N GLU A 224 -6.03 3.63 -23.93
CA GLU A 224 -5.28 2.66 -24.76
C GLU A 224 -3.79 2.53 -24.34
N GLN A 225 -3.31 3.49 -23.56
CA GLN A 225 -1.96 3.54 -23.02
C GLN A 225 -1.85 2.74 -21.71
N THR A 226 -0.70 2.10 -21.50
CA THR A 226 -0.35 1.60 -20.16
C THR A 226 0.03 2.76 -19.25
N TYR A 227 0.02 2.56 -17.93
CA TYR A 227 0.52 3.60 -17.01
C TYR A 227 1.95 4.05 -17.32
N ALA A 228 2.78 3.19 -17.90
CA ALA A 228 4.16 3.55 -18.27
C ALA A 228 4.27 4.34 -19.58
N GLU A 229 3.21 4.34 -20.39
CA GLU A 229 3.10 5.15 -21.62
C GLU A 229 2.41 6.51 -21.36
N MET A 230 1.72 6.65 -20.23
CA MET A 230 1.01 7.87 -19.87
C MET A 230 1.97 8.96 -19.35
N PRO A 231 1.79 10.23 -19.75
CA PRO A 231 2.43 11.35 -19.09
C PRO A 231 2.10 11.35 -17.59
N LYS A 232 3.08 11.68 -16.74
CA LYS A 232 2.93 11.65 -15.27
C LYS A 232 1.75 12.50 -14.79
N ALA A 233 1.55 13.69 -15.37
CA ALA A 233 0.44 14.57 -15.02
C ALA A 233 -0.92 13.91 -15.28
N GLU A 234 -1.07 13.19 -16.40
CA GLU A 234 -2.30 12.50 -16.78
C GLU A 234 -2.56 11.29 -15.87
N LYS A 235 -1.54 10.43 -15.68
CA LYS A 235 -1.60 9.31 -14.72
C LYS A 235 -2.04 9.79 -13.33
N ASN A 236 -1.48 10.91 -12.87
CA ASN A 236 -1.79 11.46 -11.55
C ASN A 236 -3.25 11.91 -11.40
N THR A 237 -4.04 12.06 -12.45
CA THR A 237 -5.48 12.38 -12.34
C THR A 237 -6.38 11.15 -12.15
N ILE A 238 -5.94 9.98 -12.63
CA ILE A 238 -6.74 8.75 -12.61
C ILE A 238 -6.21 7.68 -11.67
N SER A 239 -4.98 7.84 -11.19
CA SER A 239 -4.29 6.78 -10.46
C SER A 239 -4.98 6.42 -9.14
N HIS A 240 -4.85 5.15 -8.80
CA HIS A 240 -5.24 4.59 -7.51
C HIS A 240 -4.64 5.37 -6.33
N ARG A 241 -3.37 5.83 -6.44
CA ARG A 241 -2.73 6.69 -5.43
C ARG A 241 -3.41 8.05 -5.30
N PHE A 242 -3.69 8.73 -6.41
CA PHE A 242 -4.43 10.00 -6.40
C PHE A 242 -5.80 9.87 -5.74
N ARG A 243 -6.55 8.82 -6.11
CA ARG A 243 -7.87 8.56 -5.51
C ARG A 243 -7.79 8.34 -4.00
N ALA A 244 -6.77 7.63 -3.52
CA ALA A 244 -6.57 7.40 -2.09
C ALA A 244 -6.17 8.70 -1.35
N LEU A 245 -5.31 9.51 -1.96
CA LEU A 245 -4.91 10.81 -1.44
C LEU A 245 -6.06 11.81 -1.43
N LEU A 246 -6.99 11.72 -2.38
CA LEU A 246 -8.20 12.54 -2.39
C LEU A 246 -9.11 12.20 -1.18
N GLU A 247 -9.23 10.93 -0.82
CA GLU A 247 -9.96 10.53 0.40
C GLU A 247 -9.26 11.03 1.68
N LEU A 248 -7.93 10.95 1.72
CA LEU A 248 -7.12 11.56 2.80
C LEU A 248 -7.34 13.08 2.86
N GLN A 249 -7.32 13.76 1.72
CA GLN A 249 -7.54 15.19 1.63
C GLN A 249 -8.94 15.59 2.12
N LYS A 250 -10.00 14.90 1.67
CA LYS A 250 -11.38 15.15 2.13
C LYS A 250 -11.51 14.98 3.64
N TYR A 251 -10.83 13.99 4.21
CA TYR A 251 -10.83 13.76 5.65
C TYR A 251 -10.28 14.96 6.42
N PHE A 252 -9.20 15.58 5.95
CA PHE A 252 -8.67 16.81 6.53
C PHE A 252 -9.45 18.08 6.14
N GLY A 253 -9.94 18.18 4.91
CA GLY A 253 -10.69 19.33 4.38
C GLY A 253 -12.10 19.50 4.96
N SER A 254 -12.57 18.52 5.73
CA SER A 254 -13.73 18.68 6.62
C SER A 254 -13.44 19.54 7.86
N LEU A 255 -12.22 20.06 7.99
CA LEU A 255 -11.79 20.96 9.05
C LEU A 255 -11.58 22.38 8.52
N THR A 256 -12.65 23.16 8.50
CA THR A 256 -12.57 24.59 8.83
C THR A 256 -13.93 25.08 9.31
N PRO A 257 -14.07 25.59 10.54
CA PRO A 257 -14.85 26.81 10.73
C PRO A 257 -14.03 27.96 10.11
N PRO A 258 -14.56 28.71 9.13
CA PRO A 258 -13.94 29.94 8.70
C PRO A 258 -14.21 31.04 9.75
N GLY A 259 -13.15 31.68 10.25
CA GLY A 259 -13.22 32.98 10.91
C GLY A 259 -13.23 32.97 12.44
N ALA A 260 -12.05 32.96 13.05
CA ALA A 260 -11.79 33.75 14.25
C ALA A 260 -10.68 34.74 13.89
N SER A 261 -10.93 36.01 14.22
CA SER A 261 -10.13 37.23 13.98
C SER A 261 -9.92 37.68 12.53
N ASP A 262 -10.75 38.64 12.09
CA ASP A 262 -10.19 39.94 11.76
C ASP A 262 -10.96 41.00 12.56
N ASP A 263 -10.19 41.87 13.20
CA ASP A 263 -10.60 42.78 14.25
C ASP A 263 -11.45 43.93 13.72
N GLY A 264 -12.41 44.34 14.54
CA GLY A 264 -13.19 45.54 14.29
C GLY A 264 -12.33 46.81 14.31
N GLN A 265 -12.41 47.57 13.22
CA GLN A 265 -12.36 49.03 13.20
C GLN A 265 -13.53 49.46 12.28
N GLY A 266 -14.54 50.23 12.69
CA GLY A 266 -14.57 51.23 13.74
C GLY A 266 -14.31 52.64 13.18
N SER A 267 -15.11 53.10 12.21
CA SER A 267 -15.31 54.52 11.86
C SER A 267 -16.56 54.59 10.95
N GLY A 268 -17.66 55.28 11.25
CA GLY A 268 -17.79 56.49 12.05
C GLY A 268 -17.56 57.70 11.15
N GLU A 269 -18.64 58.45 10.92
CA GLU A 269 -18.76 59.81 10.33
C GLU A 269 -19.00 59.93 8.81
N GLY A 270 -20.07 60.67 8.47
CA GLY A 270 -20.29 61.29 7.16
C GLY A 270 -21.72 61.18 6.64
#